data_AF-A0AAV1LQM9-F1
#
_entry.id   AF-A0AAV1LQM9-F1
#
_cell.length_a   1.000
_cell.length_b   1.000
_cell.length_c   1.000
_cell.angle_alpha   90.00
_cell.angle_beta   90.00
_cell.angle_gamma   90.00
#
_symmetry.space_group_name_H-M   'P 1'
#
loop_
_entity.id
_entity.type
_entity.pdbx_description
1 polymer ?
#
loop_
_entity_poly.entity_id
_entity_poly.type
_entity_poly.pdbx_seq_one_letter_code
_entity_poly.pdbx_strand_id
1 'polypeptide(L)'
;MSLAEELLDEGRTLYTDNYYTSVPLALRLRNRKTHLVGTLRANRKYLPKEVVQTKLKRGEMAAKQSNEGIVVWNWRDKRDVRMLTTKTSALEMVPNNSRNTNAMHTKPKCIADYNKGKSSIDISDQMATYGTALRRCTKWYRKLAFEIIWGTSVVNAHFLYNEYSLQKKLTITEFREQVIDALLERISSTNILRQTFTIETRRQALFGPKHCKR
;
A
#
# COMPACT_ATOMS: atom_id res chain seq x y z
N MET A 1 14.28 8.68 -4.04
CA MET A 1 15.09 7.54 -3.59
C MET A 1 14.99 7.36 -2.09
N SER A 2 15.02 8.42 -1.29
CA SER A 2 14.87 8.38 0.18
C SER A 2 13.82 7.41 0.72
N LEU A 3 12.61 7.36 0.12
CA LEU A 3 11.53 6.45 0.55
C LEU A 3 11.93 4.97 0.53
N ALA A 4 12.78 4.56 -0.40
CA ALA A 4 13.16 3.16 -0.60
C ALA A 4 14.56 2.86 -0.07
N GLU A 5 15.25 3.84 0.53
CA GLU A 5 16.70 3.81 0.79
C GLU A 5 17.16 2.55 1.54
N GLU A 6 16.43 2.18 2.60
CA GLU A 6 16.71 1.00 3.43
C GLU A 6 16.36 -0.33 2.75
N LEU A 7 15.70 -0.28 1.59
CA LEU A 7 15.23 -1.45 0.84
C LEU A 7 15.98 -1.67 -0.48
N LEU A 8 16.97 -0.82 -0.78
CA LEU A 8 17.80 -0.91 -1.99
C LEU A 8 18.86 -1.99 -1.87
N ASP A 9 19.58 -2.25 -2.96
CA ASP A 9 20.76 -3.13 -3.02
C ASP A 9 20.52 -4.64 -2.82
N GLU A 10 19.27 -5.06 -2.66
CA GLU A 10 18.87 -6.46 -2.38
C GLU A 10 18.22 -7.20 -3.56
N GLY A 11 18.31 -6.70 -4.79
CA GLY A 11 17.67 -7.35 -5.96
C GLY A 11 16.16 -7.17 -6.03
N ARG A 12 15.58 -6.29 -5.19
CA ARG A 12 14.13 -6.03 -5.15
C ARG A 12 13.64 -5.35 -6.43
N THR A 13 12.33 -5.44 -6.66
CA THR A 13 11.65 -4.71 -7.74
C THR A 13 10.79 -3.61 -7.15
N LEU A 14 11.07 -2.36 -7.51
CA LEU A 14 10.25 -1.21 -7.20
C LEU A 14 9.21 -1.00 -8.30
N TYR A 15 7.93 -0.96 -7.91
CA TYR A 15 6.82 -0.64 -8.81
C TYR A 15 6.41 0.82 -8.63
N THR A 16 6.42 1.63 -9.69
CA THR A 16 6.14 3.07 -9.60
C THR A 16 5.11 3.56 -10.60
N ASP A 17 4.31 4.54 -10.18
CA ASP A 17 3.44 5.27 -11.10
C ASP A 17 4.23 6.26 -11.99
N ASN A 18 3.59 6.70 -13.06
CA ASN A 18 4.13 7.53 -14.12
C ASN A 18 4.75 8.86 -13.64
N TYR A 19 4.38 9.34 -12.46
CA TYR A 19 4.93 10.54 -11.86
C TYR A 19 6.39 10.35 -11.40
N TYR A 20 6.72 9.14 -10.94
CA TYR A 20 8.05 8.82 -10.42
C TYR A 20 8.94 8.13 -11.47
N THR A 21 8.35 7.42 -12.43
CA THR A 21 9.10 6.67 -13.46
C THR A 21 9.88 7.58 -14.40
N SER A 22 11.19 7.34 -14.52
CA SER A 22 12.08 8.02 -15.48
C SER A 22 13.34 7.20 -15.78
N VAL A 23 13.98 7.47 -16.93
CA VAL A 23 15.23 6.79 -17.33
C VAL A 23 16.38 7.06 -16.34
N PRO A 24 16.65 8.30 -15.89
CA PRO A 24 17.72 8.55 -14.91
C PRO A 24 17.47 7.83 -13.58
N LEU A 25 16.21 7.73 -13.14
CA LEU A 25 15.87 6.98 -11.93
C LEU A 25 16.14 5.48 -12.11
N ALA A 26 15.76 4.92 -13.27
CA ALA A 26 15.98 3.52 -13.60
C ALA A 26 17.48 3.15 -13.57
N LEU A 27 18.35 4.02 -14.11
CA LEU A 27 19.79 3.84 -14.06
C LEU A 27 20.33 3.85 -12.63
N ARG A 28 19.93 4.84 -11.82
CA ARG A 28 20.36 4.94 -10.42
C ARG A 28 19.93 3.71 -9.61
N LEU A 29 18.69 3.25 -9.78
CA LEU A 29 18.18 2.05 -9.09
C LEU A 29 18.91 0.79 -9.54
N ARG A 30 19.17 0.64 -10.85
CA ARG A 30 19.91 -0.50 -11.38
C ARG A 30 21.33 -0.57 -10.83
N ASN A 31 22.03 0.56 -10.75
CA ASN A 31 23.37 0.64 -10.15
C ASN A 31 23.36 0.24 -8.68
N ARG A 32 22.20 0.38 -8.02
CA ARG A 32 21.93 -0.05 -6.65
C ARG A 32 21.19 -1.38 -6.56
N LYS A 33 21.50 -2.30 -7.48
CA LYS A 33 20.92 -3.66 -7.59
C LYS A 33 19.41 -3.71 -7.36
N THR A 34 18.67 -2.71 -7.84
CA THR A 34 17.22 -2.59 -7.64
C THR A 34 16.55 -2.43 -8.99
N HIS A 35 15.58 -3.29 -9.28
CA HIS A 35 14.81 -3.20 -10.51
C HIS A 35 13.71 -2.14 -10.39
N LEU A 36 13.41 -1.47 -11.50
CA LEU A 36 12.29 -0.54 -11.61
C LEU A 36 11.30 -1.07 -12.64
N VAL A 37 10.03 -1.06 -12.30
CA VAL A 37 8.92 -1.31 -13.23
C VAL A 37 7.89 -0.22 -13.03
N GLY A 38 7.54 0.52 -14.08
CA GLY A 38 6.56 1.57 -13.92
C GLY A 38 5.90 2.00 -15.21
N THR A 39 4.72 2.60 -15.08
CA THR A 39 4.06 3.28 -16.19
C THR A 39 4.86 4.51 -16.58
N LEU A 40 4.80 4.91 -17.85
CA LEU A 40 5.64 5.94 -18.42
C LEU A 40 4.81 7.00 -19.16
N ARG A 41 5.05 8.28 -18.88
CA ARG A 41 4.48 9.37 -19.69
C ARG A 41 5.28 9.58 -20.96
N ALA A 42 4.61 9.79 -22.08
CA ALA A 42 5.24 9.97 -23.39
C ALA A 42 6.17 11.20 -23.47
N ASN A 43 5.91 12.23 -22.66
CA ASN A 43 6.65 13.49 -22.64
C ASN A 43 7.90 13.47 -21.74
N ARG A 44 8.31 12.30 -21.20
CA ARG A 44 9.56 12.22 -20.42
C ARG A 44 10.78 12.32 -21.36
N LYS A 45 11.86 12.90 -20.83
CA LYS A 45 13.15 13.01 -21.53
C LYS A 45 13.84 11.64 -21.65
N TYR A 46 14.75 11.53 -22.63
CA TYR A 46 15.59 10.35 -22.88
C TYR A 46 14.84 9.08 -23.30
N LEU A 47 13.65 9.25 -23.90
CA LEU A 47 12.85 8.14 -24.40
C LEU A 47 13.08 7.91 -25.91
N PRO A 48 13.09 6.64 -26.36
CA PRO A 48 13.16 6.32 -27.78
C PRO A 48 11.85 6.73 -28.48
N LYS A 49 11.89 7.81 -29.25
CA LYS A 49 10.72 8.35 -29.97
C LYS A 49 10.13 7.31 -30.92
N GLU A 50 10.97 6.49 -31.53
CA GLU A 50 10.61 5.40 -32.43
C GLU A 50 9.69 4.34 -31.79
N VAL A 51 9.67 4.21 -30.46
CA VAL A 51 8.78 3.31 -29.70
C VAL A 51 7.60 4.09 -29.08
N VAL A 52 7.87 5.26 -28.51
CA VAL A 52 6.87 6.02 -27.75
C VAL A 52 5.81 6.66 -28.66
N GLN A 53 6.20 7.03 -29.89
CA GLN A 53 5.37 7.70 -30.88
C GLN A 53 4.89 6.75 -32.00
N THR A 54 5.24 5.46 -31.93
CA THR A 54 4.79 4.47 -32.92
C THR A 54 3.27 4.38 -32.92
N LYS A 55 2.67 4.43 -34.11
CA LYS A 55 1.25 4.16 -34.29
C LYS A 55 1.04 2.65 -34.30
N LEU A 56 0.65 2.10 -33.15
CA LEU A 56 0.31 0.68 -33.00
C LEU A 56 -1.16 0.46 -33.32
N LYS A 57 -1.51 -0.72 -33.85
CA LYS A 57 -2.88 -1.26 -33.85
C LYS A 57 -3.16 -1.95 -32.51
N ARG A 58 -4.43 -2.18 -32.22
CA ARG A 58 -4.84 -2.88 -30.99
C ARG A 58 -4.22 -4.28 -30.96
N GLY A 59 -3.55 -4.61 -29.86
CA GLY A 59 -2.83 -5.87 -29.64
C GLY A 59 -1.34 -5.80 -30.01
N GLU A 60 -0.92 -4.82 -30.82
CA GLU A 60 0.49 -4.66 -31.20
C GLU A 60 1.31 -4.04 -30.07
N MET A 61 2.62 -4.33 -30.11
CA MET A 61 3.60 -3.76 -29.21
C MET A 61 4.87 -3.36 -29.95
N ALA A 62 5.55 -2.36 -29.41
CA ALA A 62 6.92 -1.99 -29.75
C ALA A 62 7.73 -1.91 -28.47
N ALA A 63 8.99 -2.35 -28.51
CA ALA A 63 9.92 -2.17 -27.42
C ALA A 63 11.31 -1.83 -27.94
N LYS A 64 12.08 -1.12 -27.11
CA LYS A 64 13.51 -0.89 -27.35
C LYS A 64 14.26 -1.01 -26.04
N GLN A 65 15.37 -1.70 -26.10
CA GLN A 65 16.29 -1.87 -24.99
C GLN A 65 17.53 -0.99 -25.20
N SER A 66 17.91 -0.25 -24.16
CA SER A 66 19.19 0.44 -24.09
C SER A 66 20.32 -0.56 -23.80
N ASN A 67 21.55 -0.23 -24.19
CA ASN A 67 22.76 -0.99 -23.83
C ASN A 67 22.92 -1.10 -22.29
N GLU A 68 22.37 -0.15 -21.54
CA GLU A 68 22.31 -0.16 -20.08
C GLU A 68 21.18 -1.07 -19.53
N GLY A 69 20.55 -1.86 -20.40
CA GLY A 69 19.49 -2.83 -20.12
C GLY A 69 18.20 -2.25 -19.56
N ILE A 70 17.91 -0.98 -19.85
CA ILE A 70 16.59 -0.38 -19.64
C ILE A 70 15.73 -0.68 -20.85
N VAL A 71 14.51 -1.17 -20.62
CA VAL A 71 13.57 -1.49 -21.69
C VAL A 71 12.37 -0.57 -21.60
N VAL A 72 12.09 0.11 -22.70
CA VAL A 72 10.89 0.93 -22.88
C VAL A 72 9.94 0.18 -23.77
N TRP A 73 8.69 0.05 -23.32
CA TRP A 73 7.61 -0.64 -24.01
C TRP A 73 6.51 0.33 -24.36
N ASN A 74 5.87 0.07 -25.49
CA ASN A 74 4.60 0.65 -25.89
C ASN A 74 3.70 -0.48 -26.38
N TRP A 75 2.55 -0.67 -25.73
CA TRP A 75 1.56 -1.67 -26.12
C TRP A 75 0.20 -0.99 -26.22
N ARG A 76 -0.56 -1.32 -27.27
CA ARG A 76 -1.86 -0.69 -27.47
C ARG A 76 -2.99 -1.67 -27.22
N ASP A 77 -3.80 -1.40 -26.20
CA ASP A 77 -5.14 -1.99 -26.07
C ASP A 77 -6.18 -1.00 -26.60
N LYS A 78 -7.07 -0.46 -25.74
CA LYS A 78 -7.94 0.67 -26.12
C LYS A 78 -7.15 1.97 -26.30
N ARG A 79 -6.06 2.13 -25.55
CA ARG A 79 -5.12 3.25 -25.57
C ARG A 79 -3.70 2.72 -25.45
N ASP A 80 -2.73 3.54 -25.82
CA ASP A 80 -1.31 3.23 -25.66
C ASP A 80 -0.95 3.16 -24.17
N VAL A 81 -0.43 2.02 -23.74
CA VAL A 81 0.14 1.80 -22.42
C VAL A 81 1.65 1.72 -22.60
N ARG A 82 2.34 2.68 -21.98
CA ARG A 82 3.80 2.76 -22.03
C ARG A 82 4.38 2.37 -20.68
N MET A 83 5.39 1.52 -20.72
CA MET A 83 6.06 1.00 -19.53
C MET A 83 7.57 1.20 -19.65
N LEU A 84 8.22 1.39 -18.51
CA LEU A 84 9.67 1.32 -18.39
C LEU A 84 9.99 0.19 -17.40
N THR A 85 10.89 -0.71 -17.78
CA THR A 85 11.33 -1.82 -16.94
C THR A 85 12.84 -2.02 -17.02
N THR A 86 13.46 -2.38 -15.89
CA THR A 86 14.83 -2.90 -15.82
C THR A 86 14.89 -4.35 -15.37
N LYS A 87 13.73 -5.00 -15.22
CA LYS A 87 13.60 -6.38 -14.73
C LYS A 87 13.60 -7.40 -15.86
N THR A 88 12.88 -7.12 -16.95
CA THR A 88 12.59 -8.11 -17.99
C THR A 88 12.81 -7.50 -19.37
N SER A 89 13.63 -8.17 -20.18
CA SER A 89 13.86 -7.83 -21.59
C SER A 89 13.03 -8.66 -22.56
N ALA A 90 12.47 -9.78 -22.10
CA ALA A 90 11.71 -10.68 -22.95
C ALA A 90 10.34 -10.09 -23.34
N LEU A 91 10.04 -10.13 -24.64
CA LEU A 91 8.74 -9.81 -25.25
C LEU A 91 7.71 -10.91 -24.98
N GLU A 92 7.40 -11.16 -23.71
CA GLU A 92 6.46 -12.21 -23.32
C GLU A 92 5.02 -11.69 -23.23
N MET A 93 4.10 -12.42 -23.87
CA MET A 93 2.65 -12.24 -23.78
C MET A 93 2.05 -13.28 -22.87
N VAL A 94 1.14 -12.85 -21.99
CA VAL A 94 0.45 -13.70 -21.01
C VAL A 94 -1.06 -13.61 -21.28
N PRO A 95 -1.81 -14.72 -21.19
CA PRO A 95 -3.27 -14.66 -21.27
C PRO A 95 -3.84 -13.72 -20.19
N ASN A 96 -4.78 -12.89 -20.61
CA ASN A 96 -5.53 -12.02 -19.73
C ASN A 96 -6.81 -12.74 -19.32
N ASN A 97 -6.83 -13.30 -18.10
CA ASN A 97 -8.02 -13.90 -17.51
C ASN A 97 -9.01 -12.81 -17.09
N SER A 98 -9.62 -12.14 -18.06
CA SER A 98 -10.76 -11.26 -17.82
C SER A 98 -11.99 -12.13 -17.56
N ARG A 99 -12.59 -12.01 -16.38
CA ARG A 99 -13.80 -12.74 -15.98
C ARG A 99 -15.04 -12.43 -16.84
N ASN A 100 -14.99 -11.41 -17.69
CA ASN A 100 -16.20 -10.80 -18.28
C ASN A 100 -16.27 -10.87 -19.82
N THR A 101 -15.35 -11.58 -20.47
CA THR A 101 -15.30 -11.66 -21.94
C THR A 101 -14.88 -13.05 -22.36
N ASN A 102 -15.71 -13.75 -23.15
CA ASN A 102 -15.41 -15.03 -23.80
C ASN A 102 -14.23 -14.98 -24.81
N ALA A 103 -13.52 -13.85 -24.90
CA ALA A 103 -12.37 -13.65 -25.77
C ALA A 103 -11.07 -13.77 -24.97
N MET A 104 -10.16 -14.66 -25.40
CA MET A 104 -8.82 -14.80 -24.84
C MET A 104 -7.95 -13.62 -25.28
N HIS A 105 -8.00 -12.52 -24.52
CA HIS A 105 -7.12 -11.38 -24.74
C HIS A 105 -5.73 -11.69 -24.19
N THR A 106 -4.67 -11.30 -24.91
CA THR A 106 -3.29 -11.39 -24.41
C THR A 106 -2.81 -10.02 -23.93
N LYS A 107 -1.97 -10.00 -22.89
CA LYS A 107 -1.33 -8.78 -22.38
C LYS A 107 0.16 -9.01 -22.14
N PRO A 108 1.01 -7.99 -22.30
CA PRO A 108 2.42 -8.09 -21.97
C PRO A 108 2.65 -8.52 -20.51
N LYS A 109 3.61 -9.40 -20.28
CA LYS A 109 4.01 -9.84 -18.94
C LYS A 109 4.40 -8.68 -18.03
N CYS A 110 5.08 -7.68 -18.57
CA CYS A 110 5.47 -6.47 -17.82
C CYS A 110 4.27 -5.71 -17.25
N ILE A 111 3.14 -5.69 -17.96
CA ILE A 111 1.88 -5.08 -17.49
C ILE A 111 1.22 -5.98 -16.44
N ALA A 112 1.27 -7.30 -16.61
CA ALA A 112 0.76 -8.24 -15.63
C ALA A 112 1.52 -8.11 -14.29
N ASP A 113 2.85 -8.07 -14.34
CA ASP A 113 3.72 -7.88 -13.18
C ASP A 113 3.47 -6.53 -12.50
N TYR A 114 3.34 -5.46 -13.29
CA TYR A 114 3.02 -4.14 -12.76
C TYR A 114 1.67 -4.11 -12.04
N ASN A 115 0.63 -4.70 -12.64
CA ASN A 115 -0.69 -4.75 -12.02
C ASN A 115 -0.68 -5.54 -10.71
N LYS A 116 0.08 -6.64 -10.64
CA LYS A 116 0.27 -7.42 -9.42
C LYS A 116 1.02 -6.63 -8.34
N GLY A 117 2.04 -5.87 -8.71
CA GLY A 117 2.79 -5.03 -7.77
C GLY A 117 1.97 -3.84 -7.26
N LYS A 118 1.21 -3.19 -8.14
CA LYS A 118 0.38 -2.03 -7.81
C LYS A 118 -0.83 -2.39 -6.95
N SER A 119 -1.43 -3.57 -7.16
CA SER A 119 -2.70 -3.94 -6.50
C SER A 119 -2.66 -3.85 -4.97
N SER A 120 -1.51 -4.12 -4.35
CA SER A 120 -1.38 -4.07 -2.88
C SER A 120 -1.64 -2.68 -2.30
N ILE A 121 -1.22 -1.62 -3.00
CA ILE A 121 -1.45 -0.23 -2.56
C ILE A 121 -2.94 0.09 -2.64
N ASP A 122 -3.57 -0.20 -3.78
CA ASP A 122 -5.00 0.06 -4.01
C ASP A 122 -5.86 -0.72 -2.99
N ILE A 123 -5.48 -1.97 -2.66
CA ILE A 123 -6.16 -2.79 -1.65
C ILE A 123 -6.00 -2.20 -0.25
N SER A 124 -4.80 -1.73 0.11
CA SER A 124 -4.56 -1.08 1.41
C SER A 124 -5.40 0.19 1.58
N ASP A 125 -5.43 1.07 0.57
CA ASP A 125 -6.23 2.30 0.58
C ASP A 125 -7.73 1.99 0.66
N GLN A 126 -8.18 0.96 -0.05
CA GLN A 126 -9.55 0.47 0.04
C GLN A 126 -9.89 -0.02 1.46
N MET A 127 -8.99 -0.80 2.08
CA MET A 127 -9.17 -1.29 3.46
C MET A 127 -9.18 -0.17 4.51
N ALA A 128 -8.39 0.89 4.31
CA ALA A 128 -8.40 2.06 5.19
C ALA A 128 -9.74 2.79 5.15
N THR A 129 -10.38 2.81 3.97
CA THR A 129 -11.67 3.49 3.74
C THR A 129 -12.84 2.79 4.43
N TYR A 130 -12.81 1.46 4.55
CA TYR A 130 -13.87 0.71 5.24
C TYR A 130 -13.92 1.06 6.72
N GLY A 131 -15.05 1.63 7.17
CA GLY A 131 -15.24 1.99 8.58
C GLY A 131 -14.34 3.14 9.07
N THR A 132 -13.97 4.08 8.20
CA THR A 132 -13.11 5.21 8.57
C THR A 132 -13.63 5.97 9.81
N ALA A 133 -12.73 6.23 10.75
CA ALA A 133 -12.99 7.04 11.93
C ALA A 133 -12.88 8.55 11.66
N LEU A 134 -12.54 8.94 10.43
CA LEU A 134 -12.32 10.33 10.07
C LEU A 134 -13.63 11.13 10.12
N ARG A 135 -13.65 12.18 10.93
CA ARG A 135 -14.76 13.13 11.04
C ARG A 135 -14.40 14.49 10.49
N ARG A 136 -15.41 15.27 10.09
CA ARG A 136 -15.20 16.66 9.64
C ARG A 136 -14.59 17.46 10.79
N CYS A 137 -13.38 17.98 10.57
CA CYS A 137 -12.64 18.80 11.52
C CYS A 137 -12.00 19.96 10.78
N THR A 138 -11.94 21.14 11.41
CA THR A 138 -11.24 22.33 10.87
C THR A 138 -9.72 22.21 11.00
N LYS A 139 -9.25 21.53 12.05
CA LYS A 139 -7.82 21.33 12.32
C LYS A 139 -7.27 20.14 11.55
N TRP A 140 -6.42 20.39 10.56
CA TRP A 140 -5.89 19.35 9.65
C TRP A 140 -5.04 18.28 10.35
N TYR A 141 -4.26 18.65 11.36
CA TYR A 141 -3.38 17.70 12.08
C TYR A 141 -4.16 16.62 12.82
N ARG A 142 -5.40 16.92 13.26
CA ARG A 142 -6.29 15.92 13.87
C ARG A 142 -6.66 14.85 12.84
N LYS A 143 -6.97 15.26 11.61
CA LYS A 143 -7.27 14.33 10.51
C LYS A 143 -6.09 13.40 10.25
N LEU A 144 -4.88 13.96 10.17
CA LEU A 144 -3.66 13.18 9.98
C LEU A 144 -3.46 12.15 11.12
N ALA A 145 -3.63 12.57 12.38
CA ALA A 145 -3.50 11.66 13.51
C ALA A 145 -4.52 10.50 13.45
N PHE A 146 -5.78 10.78 13.11
CA PHE A 146 -6.80 9.73 12.95
C PHE A 146 -6.48 8.78 11.80
N GLU A 147 -6.03 9.29 10.65
CA GLU A 147 -5.65 8.44 9.51
C GLU A 147 -4.45 7.53 9.83
N ILE A 148 -3.43 8.05 10.51
CA ILE A 148 -2.26 7.23 10.89
C ILE A 148 -2.67 6.14 11.89
N ILE A 149 -3.42 6.50 12.95
CA ILE A 149 -3.76 5.58 14.04
C ILE A 149 -4.83 4.57 13.60
N TRP A 150 -5.94 5.04 13.04
CA TRP A 150 -7.12 4.20 12.76
C TRP A 150 -7.24 3.74 11.32
N GLY A 151 -6.56 4.41 10.39
CA GLY A 151 -6.44 3.96 9.00
C GLY A 151 -5.24 3.03 8.85
N THR A 152 -4.05 3.61 8.74
CA THR A 152 -2.83 2.88 8.39
C THR A 152 -2.43 1.83 9.42
N SER A 153 -2.41 2.16 10.72
CA SER A 153 -1.92 1.22 11.74
C SER A 153 -2.84 0.02 11.91
N VAL A 154 -4.17 0.21 11.82
CA VAL A 154 -5.15 -0.89 11.90
C VAL A 154 -5.05 -1.81 10.69
N VAL A 155 -4.87 -1.26 9.48
CA VAL A 155 -4.68 -2.06 8.26
C VAL A 155 -3.39 -2.90 8.35
N ASN A 156 -2.29 -2.30 8.83
CA ASN A 156 -1.04 -3.03 9.02
C ASN A 156 -1.18 -4.13 10.09
N ALA A 157 -1.85 -3.84 11.21
CA ALA A 157 -2.10 -4.82 12.26
C ALA A 157 -3.00 -5.98 11.77
N HIS A 158 -4.01 -5.68 10.95
CA HIS A 158 -4.86 -6.68 10.31
C HIS A 158 -4.07 -7.59 9.37
N PHE A 159 -3.17 -7.02 8.56
CA PHE A 159 -2.31 -7.78 7.67
C PHE A 159 -1.42 -8.74 8.47
N LEU A 160 -0.74 -8.25 9.50
CA LEU A 160 0.09 -9.08 10.39
C LEU A 160 -0.74 -10.16 11.10
N TYR A 161 -1.92 -9.82 11.60
CA TYR A 161 -2.81 -10.79 12.23
C TYR A 161 -3.16 -11.93 11.26
N ASN A 162 -3.54 -11.60 10.02
CA ASN A 162 -3.89 -12.61 9.02
C ASN A 162 -2.70 -13.39 8.46
N GLU A 163 -1.48 -12.87 8.59
CA GLU A 163 -0.25 -13.54 8.18
C GLU A 163 0.24 -14.55 9.24
N TYR A 164 0.15 -14.18 10.52
CA TYR A 164 0.69 -14.98 11.62
C TYR A 164 -0.35 -15.77 12.42
N SER A 165 -1.64 -15.45 12.32
CA SER A 165 -2.69 -16.20 13.01
C SER A 165 -2.93 -17.55 12.33
N LEU A 166 -2.91 -18.62 13.12
CA LEU A 166 -3.31 -19.96 12.69
C LEU A 166 -4.85 -20.12 12.58
N GLN A 167 -5.60 -19.10 12.99
CA GLN A 167 -7.06 -19.10 12.95
C GLN A 167 -7.59 -18.69 11.57
N LYS A 168 -8.91 -18.70 11.43
CA LYS A 168 -9.61 -18.22 10.23
C LYS A 168 -9.23 -16.76 9.94
N LYS A 169 -8.87 -16.48 8.69
CA LYS A 169 -8.62 -15.11 8.22
C LYS A 169 -9.84 -14.23 8.45
N LEU A 170 -9.62 -13.10 9.10
CA LEU A 170 -10.68 -12.11 9.36
C LEU A 170 -10.74 -11.11 8.21
N THR A 171 -11.94 -10.64 7.92
CA THR A 171 -12.13 -9.43 7.12
C THR A 171 -11.71 -8.20 7.91
N ILE A 172 -11.43 -7.08 7.23
CA ILE A 172 -11.03 -5.84 7.91
C ILE A 172 -12.12 -5.31 8.85
N THR A 173 -13.40 -5.53 8.51
CA THR A 173 -14.54 -5.12 9.34
C THR A 173 -14.60 -5.94 10.63
N GLU A 174 -14.56 -7.27 10.53
CA GLU A 174 -14.56 -8.16 11.71
C GLU A 174 -13.35 -7.89 12.61
N PHE A 175 -12.18 -7.63 12.03
CA PHE A 175 -10.99 -7.28 12.80
C PHE A 175 -11.17 -5.96 13.55
N ARG A 176 -11.77 -4.94 12.92
CA ARG A 176 -12.07 -3.67 13.59
C ARG A 176 -13.07 -3.83 14.72
N GLU A 177 -14.10 -4.65 14.53
CA GLU A 177 -15.09 -4.96 15.58
C GLU A 177 -14.40 -5.58 16.80
N GLN A 178 -13.55 -6.59 16.62
CA GLN A 178 -12.81 -7.20 17.72
C GLN A 178 -11.88 -6.22 18.43
N VAL A 179 -11.22 -5.32 17.69
CA VAL A 179 -10.39 -4.27 18.28
C VAL A 179 -11.24 -3.31 19.12
N ILE A 180 -12.42 -2.93 18.65
CA ILE A 180 -13.34 -2.05 19.38
C ILE A 180 -13.83 -2.74 20.65
N ASP A 181 -14.26 -3.99 20.57
CA ASP A 181 -14.76 -4.75 21.72
C ASP A 181 -13.68 -4.88 22.80
N ALA A 182 -12.45 -5.25 22.42
CA ALA A 182 -11.33 -5.36 23.35
C ALA A 182 -10.98 -4.01 24.03
N LEU A 183 -11.10 -2.89 23.29
CA LEU A 183 -10.89 -1.56 23.86
C LEU A 183 -12.00 -1.16 24.84
N LEU A 184 -13.26 -1.47 24.52
CA LEU A 184 -14.41 -1.19 25.38
C LEU A 184 -14.39 -2.01 26.66
N GLU A 185 -14.03 -3.28 26.59
CA GLU A 185 -13.82 -4.14 27.75
C GLU A 185 -12.76 -3.56 28.69
N ARG A 186 -11.60 -3.17 28.14
CA ARG A 186 -10.52 -2.54 28.91
C ARG A 186 -10.94 -1.24 29.58
N ILE A 187 -11.72 -0.40 28.90
CA ILE A 187 -12.25 0.85 29.47
C ILE A 187 -13.22 0.54 30.62
N SER A 188 -14.09 -0.45 30.45
CA SER A 188 -15.04 -0.88 31.47
C SER A 188 -14.31 -1.38 32.72
N SER A 189 -13.32 -2.25 32.58
CA SER A 189 -12.53 -2.76 33.70
C SER A 189 -11.74 -1.65 34.42
N THR A 190 -11.17 -0.70 33.68
CA THR A 190 -10.42 0.42 34.29
C THR A 190 -11.32 1.41 35.01
N ASN A 191 -12.55 1.64 34.52
CA ASN A 191 -13.53 2.48 35.21
C ASN A 191 -14.01 1.83 36.52
N ILE A 192 -14.21 0.50 36.54
CA ILE A 192 -14.52 -0.24 37.76
C ILE A 192 -13.38 -0.10 38.78
N LEU A 193 -12.12 -0.27 38.35
CA LEU A 193 -10.96 -0.09 39.23
C LEU A 193 -10.85 1.34 39.78
N ARG A 194 -11.17 2.36 38.98
CA ARG A 194 -11.19 3.75 39.46
C ARG A 194 -12.28 3.99 40.49
N GLN A 195 -13.47 3.41 40.31
CA GLN A 195 -14.58 3.48 41.26
C GLN A 195 -14.26 2.76 42.57
N THR A 196 -13.68 1.55 42.53
CA THR A 196 -13.29 0.83 43.74
C THR A 196 -12.21 1.59 44.51
N PHE A 197 -11.22 2.14 43.82
CA PHE A 197 -10.17 2.95 44.46
C PHE A 197 -10.72 4.22 45.11
N THR A 198 -11.71 4.89 44.49
CA THR A 198 -12.37 6.07 45.10
C THR A 198 -13.27 5.71 46.29
N ILE A 199 -13.91 4.54 46.28
CA ILE A 199 -14.71 4.04 47.41
C ILE A 199 -13.80 3.67 48.59
N GLU A 200 -12.66 3.01 48.33
CA GLU A 200 -11.69 2.67 49.38
C GLU A 200 -11.02 3.89 50.00
N THR A 201 -10.63 4.89 49.20
CA THR A 201 -10.12 6.17 49.74
C THR A 201 -11.19 6.92 50.54
N ARG A 202 -12.45 6.92 50.10
CA ARG A 202 -13.55 7.50 50.91
C ARG A 202 -13.81 6.72 52.19
N ARG A 203 -13.75 5.39 52.19
CA ARG A 203 -13.85 4.56 53.40
C ARG A 203 -12.69 4.84 54.35
N GLN A 204 -11.45 4.91 53.89
CA GLN A 204 -10.31 5.26 54.74
C GLN A 204 -10.39 6.68 55.31
N ALA A 205 -10.95 7.64 54.55
CA ALA A 205 -11.18 9.00 55.05
C ALA A 205 -12.31 9.08 56.10
N LEU A 206 -13.35 8.24 55.99
CA LEU A 206 -14.49 8.20 56.92
C LEU A 206 -14.20 7.37 58.20
N PHE A 207 -13.36 6.34 58.08
CA PHE A 207 -13.01 5.42 59.17
C PHE A 207 -11.54 5.54 59.64
N GLY A 208 -10.82 6.57 59.19
CA GLY A 208 -9.48 6.88 59.65
C GLY A 208 -9.43 7.19 61.15
N PRO A 209 -8.33 6.89 61.85
CA PRO A 209 -8.26 6.98 63.30
C PRO A 209 -8.55 8.41 63.76
N LYS A 210 -9.69 8.61 64.43
CA LYS A 210 -9.99 9.85 65.14
C LYS A 210 -8.92 10.04 66.20
N HIS A 211 -7.97 10.93 65.95
CA HIS A 211 -7.01 11.35 66.96
C HIS A 211 -7.79 11.93 68.14
N CYS A 212 -7.90 11.13 69.20
CA CYS A 212 -8.44 11.52 70.49
C CYS A 212 -7.46 12.53 71.09
N LYS A 213 -7.78 13.82 70.98
CA LYS A 213 -7.01 14.88 71.65
C LYS A 213 -7.29 14.79 73.15
N ARG A 214 -6.26 14.46 73.91
CA ARG A 214 -6.18 14.71 75.35
C ARG A 214 -6.04 16.21 75.60
#